data_AF-J6IHB7-F1
#
_entry.id   AF-J6IHB7-F1
#
_cell.length_a   1.000
_cell.length_b   1.000
_cell.length_c   1.000
_cell.angle_alpha   90.00
_cell.angle_beta   90.00
_cell.angle_gamma   90.00
#
_symmetry.space_group_name_H-M   'P 1'
#
loop_
_entity.id
_entity.type
_entity.pdbx_description
1 polymer ?
#
loop_
_entity_poly.entity_id
_entity_poly.type
_entity_poly.pdbx_seq_one_letter_code
_entity_poly.pdbx_strand_id
1 'polypeptide(L)'
;MDRIDFNNIQEKDYLYNSCNLLYNRYFNPDDKENLKSFEREIWMIGSELIDNIRKTRTKKKILTDILLEELLKIVREYKFGRGRESFVMLLHYFKNNPKVESSLAELLDDEQLYAFAIDELTKLKVFKYIDKVQNFLLEEKISWRRKVEKRYIEKSSNI
;
A
#
# COMPACT_ATOMS: atom_id res chain seq x y z
N MET A 1 -17.96 1.67 14.17
CA MET A 1 -18.09 2.93 13.44
C MET A 1 -16.91 2.99 12.50
N ASP A 2 -17.15 3.09 11.20
CA ASP A 2 -16.09 3.15 10.20
C ASP A 2 -15.34 4.48 10.34
N ARG A 3 -14.03 4.48 10.07
CA ARG A 3 -13.18 5.68 10.18
C ARG A 3 -13.43 6.68 9.06
N ILE A 4 -14.01 6.19 7.97
CA ILE A 4 -14.36 6.94 6.78
C ILE A 4 -15.80 6.63 6.37
N ASP A 5 -16.43 7.58 5.69
CA ASP A 5 -17.67 7.38 4.95
C ASP A 5 -17.34 6.81 3.57
N PHE A 6 -17.79 5.58 3.33
CA PHE A 6 -17.58 4.88 2.07
C PHE A 6 -18.27 5.54 0.87
N ASN A 7 -19.26 6.40 1.11
CA ASN A 7 -19.92 7.14 0.03
C ASN A 7 -19.03 8.25 -0.52
N ASN A 8 -18.06 8.73 0.27
CA ASN A 8 -17.23 9.87 -0.07
C ASN A 8 -15.84 9.49 -0.60
N ILE A 9 -15.52 8.19 -0.72
CA ILE A 9 -14.20 7.74 -1.22
C ILE A 9 -13.93 8.12 -2.69
N GLN A 10 -14.96 8.59 -3.39
CA GLN A 10 -14.90 9.10 -4.76
C GLN A 10 -14.78 10.63 -4.80
N GLU A 11 -14.80 11.30 -3.64
CA GLU A 11 -14.59 12.73 -3.54
C GLU A 11 -13.09 13.03 -3.54
N LYS A 12 -12.71 14.05 -4.30
CA LYS A 12 -11.32 14.49 -4.40
C LYS A 12 -10.79 14.90 -3.02
N ASP A 13 -9.57 14.49 -2.71
CA ASP A 13 -8.85 14.76 -1.46
C ASP A 13 -9.49 14.17 -0.20
N TYR A 14 -10.59 13.41 -0.28
CA TYR A 14 -11.31 12.91 0.90
C TYR A 14 -10.48 11.93 1.74
N LEU A 15 -9.88 10.91 1.12
CA LEU A 15 -9.09 9.92 1.83
C LEU A 15 -7.78 10.53 2.33
N TYR A 16 -7.15 11.37 1.51
CA TYR A 16 -5.94 12.08 1.92
C TYR A 16 -6.19 12.99 3.12
N ASN A 17 -7.28 13.77 3.09
CA ASN A 17 -7.65 14.66 4.20
C ASN A 17 -8.01 13.87 5.46
N SER A 18 -8.69 12.73 5.32
CA SER A 18 -8.94 11.81 6.44
C SER A 18 -7.64 11.32 7.08
N CYS A 19 -6.66 10.91 6.28
CA CYS A 19 -5.34 10.50 6.79
C CYS A 19 -4.60 11.67 7.45
N ASN A 20 -4.67 12.87 6.86
CA ASN A 20 -4.03 14.07 7.40
C ASN A 20 -4.64 14.49 8.74
N LEU A 21 -5.97 14.37 8.90
CA LEU A 21 -6.66 14.62 10.17
C LEU A 21 -6.19 13.64 11.26
N LEU A 22 -6.03 12.36 10.93
CA LEU A 22 -5.52 11.36 11.87
C LEU A 22 -4.05 11.63 12.24
N TYR A 23 -3.21 11.97 11.26
CA TYR A 23 -1.84 12.39 11.51
C TYR A 23 -1.81 13.57 12.50
N ASN A 24 -2.51 14.67 12.20
CA ASN A 24 -2.51 15.86 13.06
C ASN A 24 -3.07 15.58 14.47
N ARG A 25 -4.01 14.64 14.60
CA ARG A 25 -4.64 14.31 15.88
C ARG A 25 -3.75 13.42 16.76
N TYR A 26 -3.04 12.47 16.16
CA TYR A 26 -2.35 11.40 16.89
C TYR A 26 -0.84 11.46 16.78
N PHE A 27 -0.28 12.38 15.98
CA PHE A 27 1.16 12.58 15.90
C PHE A 27 1.69 13.07 17.25
N ASN A 28 2.61 12.29 17.81
CA ASN A 28 3.38 12.67 18.97
C ASN A 28 4.86 12.35 18.66
N PRO A 29 5.77 13.35 18.70
CA PRO A 29 7.18 13.13 18.44
C PRO A 29 7.84 12.20 19.47
N ASP A 30 7.28 12.11 20.69
CA ASP A 30 7.76 11.25 21.77
C ASP A 30 7.16 9.83 21.74
N ASP A 31 6.35 9.51 20.73
CA ASP A 31 5.80 8.17 20.54
C ASP A 31 6.93 7.18 20.18
N LYS A 32 7.26 6.32 21.14
CA LYS A 32 8.29 5.26 21.02
C LYS A 32 7.71 3.90 20.65
N GLU A 33 6.41 3.81 20.36
CA GLU A 33 5.81 2.56 19.92
C GLU A 33 6.41 2.10 18.59
N ASN A 34 6.52 0.77 18.41
CA ASN A 34 6.98 0.17 17.15
C ASN A 34 6.06 0.49 15.95
N LEU A 35 4.81 0.85 16.22
CA LEU A 35 3.86 1.40 15.26
C LEU A 35 3.21 2.59 15.94
N LYS A 36 3.43 3.79 15.40
CA LYS A 36 2.94 5.01 16.04
C LYS A 36 1.42 5.06 16.00
N SER A 37 0.82 5.75 16.96
CA SER A 37 -0.64 5.85 17.08
C SER A 37 -1.31 6.32 15.79
N PHE A 38 -0.75 7.34 15.12
CA PHE A 38 -1.27 7.81 13.83
C PHE A 38 -1.11 6.79 12.70
N GLU A 39 0.01 6.05 12.67
CA GLU A 39 0.25 5.03 11.65
C GLU A 39 -0.80 3.93 11.75
N ARG A 40 -1.12 3.51 12.99
CA ARG A 40 -2.19 2.54 13.25
C ARG A 40 -3.55 3.03 12.74
N GLU A 41 -3.94 4.27 13.04
CA GLU A 41 -5.25 4.77 12.61
C GLU A 41 -5.33 4.98 11.10
N ILE A 42 -4.25 5.46 10.45
CA ILE A 42 -4.18 5.57 8.99
C ILE A 42 -4.23 4.17 8.35
N TRP A 43 -3.48 3.21 8.90
CA TRP A 43 -3.48 1.84 8.41
C TRP A 43 -4.88 1.22 8.45
N MET A 44 -5.66 1.50 9.50
CA MET A 44 -7.03 1.02 9.64
C MET A 44 -7.96 1.53 8.52
N ILE A 45 -7.79 2.76 8.02
CA ILE A 45 -8.56 3.25 6.87
C ILE A 45 -8.32 2.36 5.65
N GLY A 46 -7.06 2.10 5.30
CA GLY A 46 -6.74 1.24 4.16
C GLY A 46 -7.26 -0.19 4.35
N SER A 47 -7.23 -0.72 5.56
CA SER A 47 -7.80 -2.04 5.87
C SER A 47 -9.33 -2.09 5.73
N GLU A 48 -10.03 -1.06 6.19
CA GLU A 48 -11.48 -0.91 6.00
C GLU A 48 -11.84 -0.83 4.50
N LEU A 49 -11.02 -0.13 3.70
CA LEU A 49 -11.14 -0.08 2.23
C LEU A 49 -10.95 -1.46 1.60
N ILE A 50 -9.91 -2.21 1.99
CA ILE A 50 -9.66 -3.58 1.50
C ILE A 50 -10.87 -4.47 1.79
N ASP A 51 -11.39 -4.44 3.00
CA ASP A 51 -12.53 -5.26 3.41
C ASP A 51 -13.79 -4.90 2.61
N ASN A 52 -14.03 -3.61 2.37
CA ASN A 52 -15.16 -3.17 1.54
C ASN A 52 -15.02 -3.60 0.08
N ILE A 53 -13.84 -3.46 -0.53
CA ILE A 53 -13.58 -3.93 -1.91
C ILE A 53 -13.78 -5.45 -2.01
N ARG A 54 -13.34 -6.21 -1.00
CA ARG A 54 -13.53 -7.67 -0.96
C ARG A 54 -15.00 -8.07 -0.83
N LYS A 55 -15.75 -7.40 0.05
CA LYS A 55 -17.20 -7.64 0.23
C LYS A 55 -18.00 -7.27 -1.02
N THR A 56 -17.60 -6.20 -1.69
CA THR A 56 -18.29 -5.65 -2.87
C THR A 56 -17.69 -6.13 -4.19
N ARG A 57 -16.85 -7.19 -4.20
CA ARG A 57 -16.06 -7.64 -5.37
C ARG A 57 -16.86 -7.88 -6.65
N THR A 58 -18.15 -8.15 -6.55
CA THR A 58 -19.09 -8.28 -7.69
C THR A 58 -19.49 -6.92 -8.30
N LYS A 59 -19.24 -5.81 -7.62
CA LYS A 59 -19.55 -4.42 -7.95
C LYS A 59 -18.27 -3.59 -8.06
N LYS A 60 -17.39 -3.89 -9.01
CA LYS A 60 -16.13 -3.16 -9.31
C LYS A 60 -16.27 -1.63 -9.55
N LYS A 61 -17.47 -1.06 -9.44
CA LYS A 61 -17.79 0.35 -9.65
C LYS A 61 -16.99 1.32 -8.77
N ILE A 62 -16.46 0.87 -7.64
CA ILE A 62 -15.68 1.71 -6.72
C ILE A 62 -14.22 1.92 -7.15
N LEU A 63 -13.69 1.09 -8.06
CA LEU A 63 -12.31 1.16 -8.53
C LEU A 63 -12.20 2.17 -9.68
N THR A 64 -12.20 3.45 -9.34
CA THR A 64 -12.15 4.57 -10.29
C THR A 64 -10.76 5.21 -10.34
N ASP A 65 -10.50 6.02 -11.36
CA ASP A 65 -9.27 6.83 -11.42
C ASP A 65 -9.18 7.82 -10.26
N ILE A 66 -10.30 8.35 -9.76
CA ILE A 66 -10.31 9.25 -8.61
C ILE A 66 -9.80 8.52 -7.36
N LEU A 67 -10.33 7.33 -7.09
CA LEU A 67 -9.85 6.52 -5.97
C LEU A 67 -8.37 6.18 -6.15
N LEU A 68 -7.93 5.81 -7.36
CA LEU A 68 -6.52 5.53 -7.61
C LEU A 68 -5.63 6.73 -7.29
N GLU A 69 -5.98 7.93 -7.75
CA GLU A 69 -5.21 9.15 -7.46
C GLU A 69 -5.11 9.43 -5.96
N GLU A 70 -6.21 9.25 -5.22
CA GLU A 70 -6.20 9.36 -3.75
C GLU A 70 -5.24 8.36 -3.10
N LEU A 71 -5.28 7.08 -3.53
CA LEU A 71 -4.40 6.04 -3.01
C LEU A 71 -2.92 6.37 -3.30
N LEU A 72 -2.61 6.78 -4.52
CA LEU A 72 -1.24 7.14 -4.92
C LEU A 72 -0.72 8.36 -4.14
N LYS A 73 -1.59 9.34 -3.87
CA LYS A 73 -1.25 10.50 -3.04
C LYS A 73 -0.87 10.09 -1.62
N ILE A 74 -1.61 9.17 -1.01
CA ILE A 74 -1.34 8.67 0.35
C ILE A 74 -0.07 7.82 0.39
N VAL A 75 0.11 6.93 -0.58
CA VAL A 75 1.28 6.04 -0.68
C VAL A 75 2.61 6.82 -0.77
N ARG A 76 2.61 7.97 -1.43
CA ARG A 76 3.80 8.85 -1.57
C ARG A 76 4.04 9.75 -0.37
N GLU A 77 3.12 9.83 0.58
CA GLU A 77 3.17 10.80 1.67
C GLU A 77 3.98 10.28 2.87
N TYR A 78 5.29 10.50 2.85
CA TYR A 78 6.24 9.92 3.81
C TYR A 78 5.87 10.17 5.29
N LYS A 79 5.25 11.31 5.63
CA LYS A 79 4.83 11.60 7.02
C LYS A 79 3.82 10.59 7.57
N PHE A 80 3.08 9.88 6.72
CA PHE A 80 2.14 8.83 7.13
C PHE A 80 2.83 7.51 7.51
N GLY A 81 4.14 7.39 7.28
CA GLY A 81 4.96 6.27 7.75
C GLY A 81 4.39 4.91 7.35
N ARG A 82 4.35 3.98 8.29
CA ARG A 82 3.81 2.63 8.10
C ARG A 82 2.29 2.58 7.93
N GLY A 83 1.59 3.67 8.19
CA GLY A 83 0.16 3.78 7.89
C GLY A 83 -0.15 3.56 6.40
N ARG A 84 0.84 3.83 5.53
CA ARG A 84 0.76 3.65 4.08
C ARG A 84 0.67 2.19 3.63
N GLU A 85 1.12 1.24 4.45
CA GLU A 85 1.23 -0.19 4.08
C GLU A 85 -0.10 -0.75 3.53
N SER A 86 -1.23 -0.48 4.19
CA SER A 86 -2.54 -0.97 3.76
C SER A 86 -3.04 -0.31 2.46
N PHE A 87 -2.58 0.89 2.13
CA PHE A 87 -2.90 1.55 0.86
C PHE A 87 -2.10 0.97 -0.31
N VAL A 88 -0.84 0.57 -0.08
CA VAL A 88 -0.06 -0.17 -1.09
C VAL A 88 -0.77 -1.46 -1.47
N MET A 89 -1.31 -2.18 -0.48
CA MET A 89 -2.04 -3.44 -0.67
C MET A 89 -3.32 -3.33 -1.53
N LEU A 90 -3.79 -2.10 -1.80
CA LEU A 90 -4.95 -1.84 -2.66
C LEU A 90 -4.57 -1.72 -4.14
N LEU A 91 -3.30 -1.45 -4.45
CA LEU A 91 -2.88 -1.09 -5.79
C LEU A 91 -3.07 -2.24 -6.81
N HIS A 92 -2.96 -3.52 -6.41
CA HIS A 92 -3.21 -4.63 -7.34
C HIS A 92 -4.64 -4.68 -7.89
N TYR A 93 -5.62 -4.05 -7.24
CA TYR A 93 -6.99 -3.99 -7.74
C TYR A 93 -7.10 -3.15 -9.05
N PHE A 94 -6.14 -2.26 -9.29
CA PHE A 94 -6.04 -1.39 -10.46
C PHE A 94 -5.10 -1.98 -11.53
N LYS A 95 -5.25 -3.29 -11.80
CA LYS A 95 -4.43 -4.01 -12.77
C LYS A 95 -4.44 -3.34 -14.15
N ASN A 96 -3.30 -3.40 -14.84
CA ASN A 96 -3.05 -2.81 -16.17
C ASN A 96 -3.03 -1.26 -16.20
N ASN A 97 -2.97 -0.59 -15.04
CA ASN A 97 -2.75 0.85 -15.00
C ASN A 97 -1.24 1.17 -14.90
N PRO A 98 -0.65 1.90 -15.87
CA PRO A 98 0.78 2.24 -15.83
C PRO A 98 1.21 3.03 -14.58
N LYS A 99 0.33 3.87 -14.04
CA LYS A 99 0.63 4.65 -12.82
C LYS A 99 0.87 3.76 -11.61
N VAL A 100 0.16 2.63 -11.54
CA VAL A 100 0.34 1.64 -10.46
C VAL A 100 1.70 0.98 -10.56
N GLU A 101 2.09 0.52 -11.75
CA GLU A 101 3.39 -0.12 -11.93
C GLU A 101 4.54 0.85 -11.63
N SER A 102 4.46 2.09 -12.14
CA SER A 102 5.47 3.12 -11.85
C SER A 102 5.54 3.42 -10.36
N SER A 103 4.41 3.58 -9.68
CA SER A 103 4.39 3.83 -8.24
C SER A 103 4.95 2.65 -7.44
N LEU A 104 4.61 1.41 -7.79
CA LEU A 104 5.16 0.23 -7.12
C LEU A 104 6.68 0.09 -7.35
N ALA A 105 7.18 0.51 -8.52
CA ALA A 105 8.61 0.55 -8.80
C ALA A 105 9.34 1.57 -7.94
N GLU A 106 8.78 2.78 -7.81
CA GLU A 106 9.29 3.84 -6.92
C GLU A 106 9.38 3.34 -5.46
N LEU A 107 8.37 2.59 -5.00
CA LEU A 107 8.34 2.05 -3.64
C LEU A 107 9.39 0.97 -3.36
N LEU A 108 10.07 0.43 -4.37
CA LEU A 108 11.19 -0.48 -4.13
C LEU A 108 12.36 0.23 -3.44
N ASP A 109 12.43 1.57 -3.49
CA ASP A 109 13.44 2.37 -2.78
C ASP A 109 12.94 2.89 -1.41
N ASP A 110 11.72 2.52 -0.99
CA ASP A 110 11.16 2.89 0.32
C ASP A 110 11.38 1.75 1.33
N GLU A 111 12.29 1.95 2.30
CA GLU A 111 12.65 0.96 3.33
C GLU A 111 11.47 0.41 4.15
N GLN A 112 10.37 1.17 4.26
CA GLN A 112 9.17 0.73 4.95
C GLN A 112 8.28 -0.11 4.04
N LEU A 113 8.20 0.23 2.75
CA LEU A 113 7.17 -0.26 1.84
C LEU A 113 7.66 -1.25 0.76
N TYR A 114 8.97 -1.40 0.51
CA TYR A 114 9.46 -2.22 -0.61
C TYR A 114 8.90 -3.65 -0.59
N ALA A 115 8.82 -4.29 0.58
CA ALA A 115 8.31 -5.66 0.66
C ALA A 115 6.81 -5.73 0.33
N PHE A 116 6.02 -4.70 0.66
CA PHE A 116 4.62 -4.61 0.20
C PHE A 116 4.56 -4.38 -1.31
N ALA A 117 5.43 -3.51 -1.84
CA ALA A 117 5.49 -3.26 -3.27
C ALA A 117 5.84 -4.54 -4.08
N ILE A 118 6.80 -5.35 -3.60
CA ILE A 118 7.14 -6.65 -4.20
C ILE A 118 5.94 -7.60 -4.18
N ASP A 119 5.17 -7.64 -3.09
CA ASP A 119 3.97 -8.48 -3.03
C ASP A 119 2.92 -8.06 -4.07
N GLU A 120 2.69 -6.76 -4.21
CA GLU A 120 1.74 -6.22 -5.19
C GLU A 120 2.21 -6.43 -6.63
N LEU A 121 3.50 -6.22 -6.92
CA LEU A 121 4.12 -6.55 -8.22
C LEU A 121 3.96 -8.04 -8.54
N THR A 122 4.13 -8.92 -7.54
CA THR A 122 3.90 -10.37 -7.68
C THR A 122 2.46 -10.67 -8.08
N LYS A 123 1.47 -10.03 -7.44
CA LYS A 123 0.03 -10.19 -7.74
C LYS A 123 -0.32 -9.70 -9.14
N LEU A 124 0.31 -8.61 -9.57
CA LEU A 124 0.16 -8.03 -10.90
C LEU A 124 0.90 -8.80 -12.00
N LYS A 125 1.77 -9.73 -11.61
CA LYS A 125 2.68 -10.48 -12.49
C LYS A 125 3.72 -9.62 -13.20
N VAL A 126 4.21 -8.57 -12.52
CA VAL A 126 5.28 -7.69 -13.03
C VAL A 126 6.63 -8.18 -12.51
N PHE A 127 7.33 -8.96 -13.33
CA PHE A 127 8.55 -9.68 -12.94
C PHE A 127 9.85 -9.09 -13.50
N LYS A 128 9.84 -7.84 -13.96
CA LYS A 128 11.03 -7.19 -14.54
C LYS A 128 12.04 -6.67 -13.51
N TYR A 129 11.78 -6.84 -12.22
CA TYR A 129 12.62 -6.33 -11.12
C TYR A 129 13.38 -7.43 -10.37
N ILE A 130 13.57 -8.60 -11.00
CA ILE A 130 14.20 -9.78 -10.37
C ILE A 130 15.56 -9.44 -9.74
N ASP A 131 16.44 -8.77 -10.48
CA ASP A 131 17.80 -8.45 -10.00
C ASP A 131 17.76 -7.61 -8.71
N LYS A 132 16.86 -6.61 -8.67
CA LYS A 132 16.67 -5.77 -7.48
C LYS A 132 16.11 -6.57 -6.30
N VAL A 133 15.14 -7.46 -6.55
CA VAL A 133 14.55 -8.32 -5.51
C VAL A 133 15.54 -9.36 -4.99
N GLN A 134 16.41 -9.90 -5.85
CA GLN A 134 17.50 -10.79 -5.44
C GLN A 134 18.47 -10.09 -4.48
N ASN A 135 18.83 -8.82 -4.77
CA ASN A 135 19.68 -8.03 -3.89
C ASN A 135 19.04 -7.81 -2.51
N PHE A 136 17.75 -7.51 -2.44
CA PHE A 136 17.04 -7.42 -1.15
C PHE A 136 17.14 -8.73 -0.35
N LEU A 137 16.91 -9.87 -1.01
CA LEU A 137 16.93 -11.17 -0.35
C LEU A 137 18.29 -11.55 0.27
N LEU A 138 19.40 -11.05 -0.29
CA LEU A 138 20.74 -11.28 0.24
C LEU A 138 20.94 -10.62 1.60
N GLU A 139 20.39 -9.42 1.79
CA GLU A 139 20.61 -8.59 2.98
C GLU A 139 19.47 -8.69 4.00
N GLU A 140 18.27 -9.10 3.55
CA GLU A 140 17.05 -9.09 4.35
C GLU A 140 17.14 -10.03 5.56
N LYS A 141 16.83 -9.52 6.75
CA LYS A 141 16.82 -10.28 8.01
C LYS A 141 15.40 -10.58 8.49
N ILE A 142 14.41 -9.83 8.03
CA ILE A 142 13.01 -9.95 8.45
C ILE A 142 12.34 -11.11 7.71
N SER A 143 11.97 -12.16 8.47
CA SER A 143 11.46 -13.42 7.94
C SER A 143 10.29 -13.28 6.96
N TRP A 144 9.31 -12.39 7.24
CA TRP A 144 8.16 -12.23 6.35
C TRP A 144 8.53 -11.55 5.03
N ARG A 145 9.47 -10.59 5.03
CA ARG A 145 9.96 -9.91 3.82
C ARG A 145 10.76 -10.88 2.94
N ARG A 146 11.64 -11.69 3.54
CA ARG A 146 12.34 -12.81 2.85
C ARG A 146 11.36 -13.74 2.15
N LYS A 147 10.23 -14.07 2.78
CA LYS A 147 9.21 -14.94 2.17
C LYS A 147 8.56 -14.29 0.94
N VAL A 148 8.32 -12.97 0.98
CA VAL A 148 7.76 -12.22 -0.15
C VAL A 148 8.75 -12.18 -1.31
N GLU A 149 10.01 -11.87 -1.06
CA GLU A 149 11.08 -11.82 -2.06
C GLU A 149 11.30 -13.18 -2.73
N LYS A 150 11.41 -14.25 -1.93
CA LYS A 150 11.52 -15.62 -2.46
C LYS A 150 10.35 -15.98 -3.36
N ARG A 151 9.12 -15.68 -2.92
CA ARG A 151 7.91 -15.94 -3.71
C ARG A 151 7.91 -15.17 -5.03
N TYR A 152 8.41 -13.94 -5.05
CA TYR A 152 8.54 -13.15 -6.29
C TYR A 152 9.48 -13.85 -7.27
N ILE A 153 10.67 -14.24 -6.81
CA ILE A 153 11.70 -14.92 -7.63
C ILE A 153 11.21 -16.29 -8.11
N GLU A 154 10.57 -17.08 -7.25
CA GLU A 154 10.01 -18.38 -7.62
C GLU A 154 8.93 -18.24 -8.72
N LYS A 155 8.08 -17.20 -8.63
CA LYS A 155 7.03 -16.97 -9.62
C LYS A 155 7.56 -16.38 -10.92
N SER A 156 8.64 -15.59 -10.90
CA SER A 156 9.24 -15.08 -12.12
C SER A 156 9.82 -16.17 -13.00
N SER A 157 10.33 -17.26 -12.42
CA SER A 157 10.90 -18.39 -13.15
C SER A 157 9.85 -19.32 -13.78
N ASN A 158 8.56 -19.10 -13.48
CA ASN A 158 7.43 -19.90 -13.98
C ASN A 158 6.68 -19.20 -15.13
N ILE A 159 7.31 -18.22 -15.78
CA ILE A 159 6.77 -17.40 -16.88
C ILE A 159 7.66 -17.56 -18.09
#